data_AF-A0A2V9HP01-F1
#
_entry.id   AF-A0A2V9HP01-F1
#
_cell.length_a   1.000
_cell.length_b   1.000
_cell.length_c   1.000
_cell.angle_alpha   90.00
_cell.angle_beta   90.00
_cell.angle_gamma   90.00
#
_symmetry.space_group_name_H-M   'P 1'
#
loop_
_entity.id
_entity.type
_entity.pdbx_description
1 polymer ?
#
loop_
_entity_poly.entity_id
_entity_poly.type
_entity_poly.pdbx_seq_one_letter_code
_entity_poly.pdbx_strand_id
1 'polypeptide(L)'
;MSRIHDALKKAAEERAWQPPASSAQTFVEVTEGNIRSAPAGNGLDTAPKNGSAKADKQTFLRFEQLLNRCAHPKWTLDPRMSVFGGTDSKKIGAEPFRTLRSRLSQIADTRLLKRVVITSSVPAEGKTFVAANLAQSIVRQPDRRVLLIDADLRASSLHLALGAPSTPGLTDYLRGEADEFAIIQSGPDQNLCFIPGGNEVSNPSELLLGERM
;
A
#
# COMPACT_ATOMS: atom_id res chain seq x y z
N MET A 1 5.32 22.25 47.59
CA MET A 1 6.42 22.10 46.62
C MET A 1 5.81 21.76 45.27
N SER A 2 6.27 22.39 44.19
CA SER A 2 5.57 22.51 42.90
C SER A 2 5.66 21.24 42.06
N ARG A 3 4.52 20.77 41.52
CA ARG A 3 4.39 19.58 40.63
C ARG A 3 5.29 19.63 39.39
N ILE A 4 5.77 20.82 39.03
CA ILE A 4 6.67 21.04 37.88
C ILE A 4 8.09 20.54 38.19
N HIS A 5 8.53 20.62 39.45
CA HIS A 5 9.87 20.17 39.86
C HIS A 5 9.99 18.64 39.79
N ASP A 6 8.94 17.92 40.19
CA ASP A 6 8.91 16.45 40.16
C ASP A 6 8.87 15.92 38.72
N ALA A 7 8.15 16.61 37.83
CA ALA A 7 8.10 16.25 36.41
C ALA A 7 9.46 16.42 35.71
N LEU A 8 10.20 17.49 36.02
CA LEU A 8 11.53 17.73 35.47
C LEU A 8 12.57 16.74 35.99
N LYS A 9 12.47 16.35 37.28
CA LYS A 9 13.37 15.35 37.87
C LYS A 9 13.16 13.96 37.26
N LYS A 10 11.91 13.55 37.07
CA LYS A 10 11.56 12.27 36.44
C LYS A 10 12.03 12.18 34.98
N ALA A 11 11.91 13.26 34.21
CA ALA A 11 12.40 13.32 32.84
C ALA A 11 13.94 13.27 32.73
N ALA A 12 14.66 13.73 33.75
CA ALA A 12 16.12 13.62 33.81
C ALA A 12 16.58 12.19 34.15
N GLU A 13 15.87 11.50 35.04
CA GLU A 13 16.14 10.10 35.40
C GLU A 13 15.87 9.14 34.23
N GLU A 14 14.82 9.38 33.43
CA GLU A 14 14.53 8.59 32.22
C GLU A 14 15.57 8.78 31.10
N ARG A 15 16.24 9.94 31.03
CA ARG A 15 17.35 10.17 30.08
C ARG A 15 18.66 9.51 30.49
N ALA A 16 18.84 9.25 31.78
CA ALA A 16 20.05 8.61 32.32
C ALA A 16 20.02 7.07 32.18
N TRP A 17 18.86 6.48 31.85
CA TRP A 17 18.73 5.04 31.69
C TRP A 17 19.17 4.59 30.29
N GLN A 18 20.37 3.98 30.21
CA GLN A 18 20.83 3.23 29.04
C GLN A 18 20.46 1.75 29.21
N PRO A 19 19.85 1.09 28.20
CA PRO A 19 19.65 -0.36 28.24
C PRO A 19 21.01 -1.09 28.16
N PRO A 20 21.14 -2.28 28.77
CA PRO A 20 22.38 -3.05 28.71
C PRO A 20 22.72 -3.44 27.27
N ALA A 21 24.02 -3.42 26.95
CA ALA A 21 24.56 -3.72 25.64
C ALA A 21 24.13 -5.10 25.14
N SER A 22 23.30 -5.13 24.09
CA SER A 22 22.96 -6.34 23.35
C SER A 22 24.16 -6.80 22.52
N SER A 23 24.50 -8.07 22.65
CA SER A 23 25.45 -8.79 21.80
C SER A 23 25.14 -8.57 20.33
N ALA A 24 26.09 -7.98 19.61
CA ALA A 24 26.04 -7.76 18.18
C ALA A 24 25.78 -9.07 17.42
N GLN A 25 24.61 -9.20 16.82
CA GLN A 25 24.40 -10.12 15.71
C GLN A 25 24.62 -9.32 14.43
N THR A 26 25.76 -9.61 13.81
CA THR A 26 26.22 -9.05 12.54
C THR A 26 25.16 -9.30 11.46
N PHE A 27 24.56 -8.24 10.94
CA PHE A 27 23.78 -8.30 9.70
C PHE A 27 24.74 -8.64 8.56
N VAL A 28 24.49 -9.75 7.88
CA VAL A 28 25.24 -10.13 6.67
C VAL A 28 24.67 -9.35 5.49
N GLU A 29 25.45 -8.41 4.97
CA GLU A 29 25.30 -7.85 3.63
C GLU A 29 25.51 -8.95 2.59
N VAL A 30 24.47 -9.24 1.79
CA VAL A 30 24.61 -10.08 0.59
C VAL A 30 24.95 -9.16 -0.57
N THR A 31 26.23 -9.05 -0.86
CA THR A 31 26.76 -8.44 -2.09
C THR A 31 26.69 -9.42 -3.25
N GLU A 32 26.39 -8.89 -4.43
CA GLU A 32 26.42 -9.59 -5.71
C GLU A 32 27.85 -10.08 -6.03
N GLY A 33 27.99 -11.34 -6.45
CA GLY A 33 29.06 -11.75 -7.37
C GLY A 33 29.91 -12.97 -6.99
N ASN A 34 29.83 -13.98 -7.86
CA ASN A 34 30.92 -14.83 -8.39
C ASN A 34 31.15 -16.28 -7.89
N ILE A 35 30.71 -17.21 -8.76
CA ILE A 35 31.41 -18.39 -9.33
C ILE A 35 31.88 -19.49 -8.38
N ARG A 36 31.28 -20.69 -8.51
CA ARG A 36 32.01 -21.97 -8.73
C ARG A 36 31.22 -22.96 -9.60
N SER A 37 32.00 -23.78 -10.29
CA SER A 37 31.78 -24.61 -11.47
C SER A 37 31.12 -25.98 -11.23
N ALA A 38 30.66 -26.57 -12.35
CA ALA A 38 30.02 -27.87 -12.55
C ALA A 38 30.75 -29.11 -11.99
N PRO A 39 30.12 -30.30 -12.08
CA PRO A 39 30.52 -31.19 -13.18
C PRO A 39 29.35 -31.87 -13.94
N ALA A 40 29.76 -32.57 -14.99
CA ALA A 40 29.03 -33.07 -16.15
C ALA A 40 28.07 -34.24 -15.91
N GLY A 41 27.05 -34.34 -16.78
CA GLY A 41 26.23 -35.53 -17.00
C GLY A 41 25.56 -35.45 -18.38
N ASN A 42 26.01 -36.31 -19.30
CA ASN A 42 25.57 -36.43 -20.69
C ASN A 42 24.11 -36.93 -20.84
N GLY A 43 23.43 -36.46 -21.89
CA GLY A 43 22.22 -37.09 -22.44
C GLY A 43 21.69 -36.30 -23.64
N LEU A 44 21.81 -36.88 -24.84
CA LEU A 44 21.47 -36.33 -26.16
C LEU A 44 19.96 -36.30 -26.48
N ASP A 45 19.63 -35.47 -27.48
CA ASP A 45 18.51 -35.56 -28.45
C ASP A 45 17.08 -35.24 -27.95
N THR A 46 16.22 -34.49 -28.65
CA THR A 46 16.19 -33.85 -29.97
C THR A 46 15.14 -32.73 -29.93
N ALA A 47 15.38 -31.62 -30.64
CA ALA A 47 14.40 -30.55 -30.85
C ALA A 47 13.35 -30.95 -31.91
N PRO A 48 12.16 -30.33 -31.87
CA PRO A 48 11.79 -29.55 -33.04
C PRO A 48 11.54 -28.09 -32.68
N LYS A 49 12.14 -27.22 -33.49
CA LYS A 49 11.95 -25.77 -33.48
C LYS A 49 10.49 -25.46 -33.81
N ASN A 50 9.85 -24.63 -33.00
CA ASN A 50 8.79 -23.75 -33.48
C ASN A 50 8.68 -22.50 -32.60
N GLY A 51 8.79 -21.34 -33.25
CA GLY A 51 8.23 -20.07 -32.79
C GLY A 51 8.84 -19.46 -31.54
N SER A 52 10.02 -18.84 -31.68
CA SER A 52 10.51 -17.85 -30.72
C SER A 52 9.59 -16.62 -30.74
N ALA A 53 8.46 -16.66 -30.02
CA ALA A 53 7.82 -15.46 -29.53
C ALA A 53 8.74 -14.91 -28.44
N LYS A 54 9.60 -13.95 -28.81
CA LYS A 54 10.40 -13.17 -27.87
C LYS A 54 9.46 -12.69 -26.77
N ALA A 55 9.67 -13.18 -25.55
CA ALA A 55 9.00 -12.69 -24.36
C ALA A 55 9.23 -11.18 -24.30
N ASP A 56 8.15 -10.42 -24.46
CA ASP A 56 8.19 -8.97 -24.42
C ASP A 56 8.68 -8.54 -23.04
N LYS A 57 9.74 -7.73 -23.03
CA LYS A 57 10.24 -7.03 -21.85
C LYS A 57 9.08 -6.26 -21.23
N GLN A 58 8.57 -6.73 -20.09
CA GLN A 58 7.60 -6.07 -19.19
C GLN A 58 7.08 -4.72 -19.73
N THR A 59 6.11 -4.79 -20.63
CA THR A 59 5.39 -3.61 -21.09
C THR A 59 4.57 -3.14 -19.91
N PHE A 60 5.10 -2.18 -19.14
CA PHE A 60 4.32 -1.52 -18.09
C PHE A 60 3.03 -1.01 -18.72
N LEU A 61 1.90 -1.49 -18.20
CA LEU A 61 0.58 -1.07 -18.64
C LEU A 61 0.47 0.43 -18.47
N ARG A 62 0.05 1.12 -19.53
CA ARG A 62 -0.27 2.54 -19.42
C ARG A 62 -1.53 2.67 -18.56
N PHE A 63 -1.58 3.72 -17.74
CA PHE A 63 -2.75 3.99 -16.89
C PHE A 63 -4.07 3.99 -17.67
N GLU A 64 -4.09 4.54 -18.88
CA GLU A 64 -5.27 4.54 -19.75
C GLU A 64 -5.73 3.11 -20.13
N GLN A 65 -4.78 2.19 -20.34
CA GLN A 65 -5.10 0.79 -20.63
C GLN A 65 -5.67 0.09 -19.40
N LEU A 66 -5.15 0.43 -18.21
CA LEU A 66 -5.68 -0.06 -16.94
C LEU A 66 -7.10 0.46 -16.72
N LEU A 67 -7.34 1.77 -16.89
CA LEU A 67 -8.67 2.35 -16.78
C LEU A 67 -9.65 1.70 -17.75
N ASN A 68 -9.27 1.47 -19.00
CA ASN A 68 -10.17 0.84 -19.98
C ASN A 68 -10.54 -0.63 -19.66
N ARG A 69 -9.77 -1.31 -18.81
CA ARG A 69 -9.95 -2.74 -18.50
C ARG A 69 -10.51 -3.00 -17.11
N CYS A 70 -10.41 -2.05 -16.20
CA CYS A 70 -10.81 -2.23 -14.81
C CYS A 70 -12.31 -2.00 -14.60
N ALA A 71 -12.81 -2.39 -13.43
CA ALA A 71 -14.21 -2.20 -13.09
C ALA A 71 -14.52 -0.72 -12.80
N HIS A 72 -15.73 -0.26 -13.16
CA HIS A 72 -16.21 1.10 -12.88
C HIS A 72 -17.49 1.09 -12.04
N PRO A 73 -17.46 0.50 -10.83
CA PRO A 73 -18.65 0.46 -10.01
C PRO A 73 -19.00 1.87 -9.51
N LYS A 74 -20.28 2.10 -9.27
CA LYS A 74 -20.73 3.36 -8.66
C LYS A 74 -20.31 3.40 -7.19
N TRP A 75 -19.41 4.32 -6.85
CA TRP A 75 -19.04 4.56 -5.45
C TRP A 75 -19.99 5.56 -4.79
N THR A 76 -20.34 5.29 -3.54
CA THR A 76 -21.13 6.21 -2.71
C THR A 76 -20.39 6.50 -1.42
N LEU A 77 -19.45 7.45 -1.46
CA LEU A 77 -18.61 7.79 -0.32
C LEU A 77 -19.47 8.10 0.92
N ASP A 78 -19.13 7.50 2.06
CA ASP A 78 -19.78 7.83 3.33
C ASP A 78 -19.45 9.30 3.67
N PRO A 79 -20.46 10.19 3.76
CA PRO A 79 -20.22 11.62 4.05
C PRO A 79 -19.51 11.89 5.38
N ARG A 80 -19.59 10.94 6.33
CA ARG A 80 -18.91 10.99 7.63
C ARG A 80 -17.42 10.63 7.51
N MET A 81 -17.08 9.85 6.49
CA MET A 81 -15.71 9.39 6.23
C MET A 81 -14.94 10.30 5.28
N SER A 82 -15.60 11.19 4.53
CA SER A 82 -14.93 12.16 3.67
C SER A 82 -14.91 13.57 4.27
N VAL A 83 -13.70 14.11 4.46
CA VAL A 83 -13.49 15.53 4.82
C VAL A 83 -13.51 16.45 3.61
N PHE A 84 -13.56 15.90 2.39
CA PHE A 84 -13.53 16.64 1.13
C PHE A 84 -14.88 16.69 0.41
N GLY A 85 -15.88 15.94 0.86
CA GLY A 85 -17.24 15.92 0.29
C GLY A 85 -18.21 16.89 0.97
N GLY A 86 -19.09 17.53 0.19
CA GLY A 86 -20.15 18.45 0.63
C GLY A 86 -20.08 19.83 -0.04
N THR A 87 -21.21 20.54 -0.09
CA THR A 87 -21.34 21.91 -0.63
C THR A 87 -20.68 22.97 0.26
N ASP A 88 -20.35 22.63 1.50
CA ASP A 88 -19.61 23.49 2.41
C ASP A 88 -18.11 23.26 2.26
N SER A 89 -17.48 24.15 1.49
CA SER A 89 -16.04 24.22 1.20
C SER A 89 -15.12 24.40 2.44
N LYS A 90 -15.68 24.31 3.66
CA LYS A 90 -15.02 24.54 4.95
C LYS A 90 -15.22 23.42 5.97
N LYS A 91 -15.25 22.14 5.57
CA LYS A 91 -15.08 21.06 6.56
C LYS A 91 -13.72 21.21 7.25
N ILE A 92 -13.74 21.38 8.58
CA ILE A 92 -12.60 21.65 9.47
C ILE A 92 -11.50 20.56 9.43
N GLY A 93 -11.71 19.45 8.73
CA GLY A 93 -10.77 18.32 8.67
C GLY A 93 -9.83 18.26 7.45
N ALA A 94 -9.98 19.10 6.42
CA ALA A 94 -9.21 18.94 5.18
C ALA A 94 -7.75 19.43 5.25
N GLU A 95 -7.47 20.48 6.02
CA GLU A 95 -6.13 21.08 6.12
C GLU A 95 -5.04 20.13 6.68
N PRO A 96 -5.32 19.29 7.71
CA PRO A 96 -4.38 18.26 8.12
C PRO A 96 -3.95 17.32 7.00
N PHE A 97 -4.88 16.90 6.13
CA PHE A 97 -4.57 16.04 4.98
C PHE A 97 -3.80 16.77 3.89
N ARG A 98 -4.12 18.05 3.63
CA ARG A 98 -3.32 18.90 2.72
C ARG A 98 -1.89 19.07 3.22
N THR A 99 -1.72 19.26 4.52
CA THR A 99 -0.41 19.34 5.19
C THR A 99 0.34 18.02 5.07
N LEU A 100 -0.29 16.89 5.41
CA LEU A 100 0.31 15.56 5.29
C LEU A 100 0.77 15.27 3.86
N ARG A 101 -0.08 15.52 2.87
CA ARG A 101 0.25 15.40 1.45
C ARG A 101 1.45 16.28 1.05
N SER A 102 1.49 17.52 1.52
CA SER A 102 2.62 18.44 1.27
C SER A 102 3.93 17.89 1.82
N ARG A 103 3.92 17.36 3.05
CA ARG A 103 5.10 16.72 3.66
C ARG A 103 5.56 15.50 2.87
N LEU A 104 4.63 14.65 2.43
CA LEU A 104 4.96 13.50 1.58
C LEU A 104 5.54 13.94 0.23
N SER A 105 5.05 15.04 -0.35
CA SER A 105 5.59 15.60 -1.60
C SER A 105 7.03 16.10 -1.40
N GLN A 106 7.30 16.82 -0.31
CA GLN A 106 8.66 17.27 0.03
C GLN A 106 9.64 16.08 0.20
N ILE A 107 9.19 14.98 0.80
CA ILE A 107 9.99 13.76 0.90
C ILE A 107 10.22 13.18 -0.49
N ALA A 108 9.18 13.13 -1.34
CA ALA A 108 9.26 12.62 -2.71
C ALA A 108 10.23 13.42 -3.61
N ASP A 109 10.46 14.70 -3.32
CA ASP A 109 11.43 15.54 -4.04
C ASP A 109 12.88 15.14 -3.73
N THR A 110 13.12 14.55 -2.56
CA THR A 110 14.47 14.13 -2.12
C THR A 110 14.78 12.67 -2.40
N ARG A 111 13.75 11.82 -2.53
CA ARG A 111 13.88 10.38 -2.77
C ARG A 111 12.63 9.81 -3.43
N LEU A 112 12.78 8.69 -4.12
CA LEU A 112 11.66 8.02 -4.77
C LEU A 112 10.62 7.54 -3.72
N LEU A 113 9.45 8.19 -3.68
CA LEU A 113 8.32 7.82 -2.82
C LEU A 113 7.08 7.50 -3.66
N LYS A 114 6.94 6.22 -4.04
CA LYS A 114 5.80 5.74 -4.84
C LYS A 114 4.78 4.92 -4.04
N ARG A 115 5.15 4.44 -2.85
CA ARG A 115 4.35 3.55 -2.00
C ARG A 115 4.42 4.03 -0.56
N VAL A 116 3.27 4.08 0.09
CA VAL A 116 3.12 4.48 1.49
C VAL A 116 2.21 3.48 2.17
N VAL A 117 2.68 2.88 3.26
CA VAL A 117 1.87 2.02 4.12
C VAL A 117 1.31 2.87 5.26
N ILE A 118 0.01 2.73 5.52
CA ILE A 118 -0.66 3.39 6.65
C ILE A 118 -1.05 2.29 7.63
N THR A 119 -0.49 2.35 8.83
CA THR A 119 -0.72 1.39 9.91
C THR A 119 -0.93 2.12 11.22
N SER A 120 -1.36 1.40 12.25
CA SER A 120 -1.65 1.91 13.59
C SER A 120 -1.07 0.98 14.64
N SER A 121 -0.81 1.52 15.83
CA SER A 121 -0.28 0.75 16.96
C SER A 121 -1.37 -0.14 17.57
N VAL A 122 -2.62 0.32 17.53
CA VAL A 122 -3.79 -0.44 18.00
C VAL A 122 -4.96 -0.39 16.99
N PRO A 123 -5.94 -1.30 17.10
CA PRO A 123 -7.17 -1.20 16.32
C PRO A 123 -7.93 0.11 16.55
N ALA A 124 -8.73 0.53 15.57
CA ALA A 124 -9.61 1.70 15.64
C ALA A 124 -8.94 3.09 15.82
N GLU A 125 -7.63 3.24 15.62
CA GLU A 125 -6.95 4.55 15.61
C GLU A 125 -7.21 5.40 14.35
N GLY A 126 -8.10 4.96 13.46
CA GLY A 126 -8.47 5.72 12.26
C GLY A 126 -7.57 5.53 11.05
N LYS A 127 -6.75 4.46 10.99
CA LYS A 127 -5.90 4.13 9.82
C LYS A 127 -6.67 4.18 8.47
N THR A 128 -7.87 3.59 8.43
CA THR A 128 -8.75 3.58 7.24
C THR A 128 -9.21 4.98 6.87
N PHE A 129 -9.60 5.79 7.86
CA PHE A 129 -9.99 7.18 7.67
C PHE A 129 -8.84 8.02 7.12
N VAL A 130 -7.64 7.84 7.68
CA VAL A 130 -6.44 8.55 7.24
C VAL A 130 -6.09 8.15 5.80
N ALA A 131 -6.12 6.86 5.48
CA ALA A 131 -5.82 6.34 4.15
C ALA A 131 -6.78 6.88 3.08
N ALA A 132 -8.08 6.79 3.30
CA ALA A 132 -9.09 7.24 2.34
C ALA A 132 -9.03 8.76 2.09
N ASN A 133 -8.82 9.58 3.13
CA ASN A 133 -8.75 11.03 2.98
C ASN A 133 -7.39 11.51 2.44
N LEU A 134 -6.29 10.84 2.78
CA LEU A 134 -5.00 11.15 2.16
C LEU A 134 -5.03 10.85 0.66
N ALA A 135 -5.60 9.72 0.25
CA ALA A 135 -5.79 9.38 -1.16
C ALA A 135 -6.60 10.46 -1.89
N GLN A 136 -7.75 10.86 -1.34
CA GLN A 136 -8.56 11.97 -1.86
C GLN A 136 -7.77 13.30 -1.94
N SER A 137 -6.91 13.59 -0.95
CA SER A 137 -6.09 14.81 -0.96
C SER A 137 -5.05 14.81 -2.08
N ILE A 138 -4.44 13.65 -2.36
CA ILE A 138 -3.42 13.48 -3.40
C ILE A 138 -4.04 13.60 -4.80
N VAL A 139 -5.13 12.87 -5.09
CA VAL A 139 -5.76 12.88 -6.44
C VAL A 139 -6.37 14.22 -6.84
N ARG A 140 -6.59 15.10 -5.88
CA ARG A 140 -7.00 16.50 -6.14
C ARG A 140 -5.86 17.39 -6.65
N GLN A 141 -4.61 16.91 -6.65
CA GLN A 141 -3.53 17.59 -7.37
C GLN A 141 -3.61 17.29 -8.86
N PRO A 142 -3.28 18.25 -9.73
CA PRO A 142 -3.08 17.98 -11.14
C PRO A 142 -2.08 16.84 -11.35
N ASP A 143 -2.38 15.97 -12.31
CA ASP A 143 -1.48 14.90 -12.77
C ASP A 143 -1.03 13.91 -11.67
N ARG A 144 -1.83 13.76 -10.60
CA ARG A 144 -1.61 12.75 -9.57
C ARG A 144 -2.63 11.64 -9.69
N ARG A 145 -2.12 10.40 -9.64
CA ARG A 145 -2.88 9.15 -9.68
C ARG A 145 -2.59 8.37 -8.42
N VAL A 146 -3.61 7.77 -7.83
CA VAL A 146 -3.49 6.97 -6.60
C VAL A 146 -4.18 5.63 -6.82
N LEU A 147 -3.48 4.57 -6.47
CA LEU A 147 -4.06 3.27 -6.21
C LEU A 147 -4.11 3.06 -4.70
N LEU A 148 -5.32 3.02 -4.15
CA LEU A 148 -5.56 2.72 -2.75
C LEU A 148 -5.79 1.22 -2.61
N ILE A 149 -5.08 0.55 -1.70
CA ILE A 149 -5.16 -0.91 -1.52
C ILE A 149 -5.55 -1.17 -0.07
N ASP A 150 -6.62 -1.93 0.14
CA ASP A 150 -6.98 -2.42 1.47
C ASP A 150 -6.26 -3.75 1.76
N ALA A 151 -5.10 -3.65 2.39
CA ALA A 151 -4.29 -4.80 2.79
C ALA A 151 -4.58 -5.28 4.23
N ASP A 152 -5.60 -4.73 4.92
CA ASP A 152 -6.07 -5.26 6.19
C ASP A 152 -7.02 -6.45 5.94
N LEU A 153 -6.45 -7.57 5.51
CA LEU A 153 -7.22 -8.76 5.09
C LEU A 153 -7.98 -9.45 6.22
N ARG A 154 -7.74 -9.04 7.48
CA ARG A 154 -8.46 -9.55 8.66
C ARG A 154 -9.71 -8.73 8.98
N ALA A 155 -9.69 -7.43 8.69
CA ALA A 155 -10.75 -6.49 9.02
C ALA A 155 -10.94 -5.44 7.92
N SER A 156 -11.01 -5.89 6.67
CA SER A 156 -11.16 -5.01 5.51
C SER A 156 -12.42 -4.18 5.65
N SER A 157 -12.23 -2.86 5.62
CA SER A 157 -13.28 -1.89 5.91
C SER A 157 -13.18 -0.63 5.05
N LEU A 158 -12.15 -0.53 4.19
CA LEU A 158 -11.93 0.66 3.39
C LEU A 158 -13.02 0.82 2.31
N HIS A 159 -13.52 -0.30 1.79
CA HIS A 159 -14.62 -0.32 0.83
C HIS A 159 -15.90 0.35 1.40
N LEU A 160 -16.16 0.24 2.71
CA LEU A 160 -17.28 0.91 3.38
C LEU A 160 -17.12 2.44 3.37
N ALA A 161 -15.91 2.95 3.59
CA ALA A 161 -15.62 4.38 3.55
C ALA A 161 -15.81 4.98 2.15
N LEU A 162 -15.48 4.19 1.11
CA LEU A 162 -15.65 4.59 -0.29
C LEU A 162 -17.07 4.32 -0.82
N GLY A 163 -17.86 3.47 -0.15
CA GLY A 163 -19.09 2.91 -0.68
C GLY A 163 -18.86 2.14 -1.97
N ALA A 164 -17.77 1.38 -2.03
CA ALA A 164 -17.35 0.58 -3.16
C ALA A 164 -17.61 -0.92 -2.89
N PRO A 165 -17.74 -1.76 -3.94
CA PRO A 165 -17.74 -3.21 -3.78
C PRO A 165 -16.50 -3.73 -3.04
N SER A 166 -16.70 -4.68 -2.12
CA SER A 166 -15.62 -5.35 -1.39
C SER A 166 -14.95 -6.49 -2.17
N THR A 167 -15.59 -6.98 -3.23
CA THR A 167 -15.13 -8.12 -4.06
C THR A 167 -15.38 -7.87 -5.55
N PRO A 168 -14.59 -8.48 -6.44
CA PRO A 168 -13.33 -9.20 -6.14
C PRO A 168 -12.24 -8.23 -5.64
N GLY A 169 -11.28 -8.73 -4.87
CA GLY A 169 -10.25 -7.93 -4.21
C GLY A 169 -8.91 -8.63 -4.05
N LEU A 170 -8.07 -8.08 -3.17
CA LEU A 170 -6.68 -8.49 -2.99
C LEU A 170 -6.56 -9.99 -2.65
N THR A 171 -7.42 -10.53 -1.78
CA THR A 171 -7.40 -11.96 -1.46
C THR A 171 -7.70 -12.86 -2.65
N ASP A 172 -8.60 -12.43 -3.54
CA ASP A 172 -8.98 -13.19 -4.74
C ASP A 172 -7.81 -13.23 -5.74
N TYR A 173 -7.09 -12.12 -5.90
CA TYR A 173 -5.89 -12.05 -6.72
C TYR A 173 -4.72 -12.86 -6.16
N LEU A 174 -4.46 -12.76 -4.84
CA LEU A 174 -3.37 -13.50 -4.19
C LEU A 174 -3.60 -15.02 -4.24
N ARG A 175 -4.86 -15.48 -4.28
CA ARG A 175 -5.22 -16.89 -4.50
C ARG A 175 -5.20 -17.31 -5.98
N GLY A 176 -5.02 -16.37 -6.91
CA GLY A 176 -5.03 -16.63 -8.35
C GLY A 176 -6.43 -16.85 -8.93
N GLU A 177 -7.48 -16.42 -8.22
CA GLU A 177 -8.88 -16.55 -8.63
C GLU A 177 -9.35 -15.36 -9.47
N ALA A 178 -8.62 -14.24 -9.41
CA ALA A 178 -8.84 -13.04 -10.21
C ALA A 178 -7.52 -12.50 -10.76
N ASP A 179 -7.56 -11.85 -11.91
CA ASP A 179 -6.42 -11.09 -12.45
C ASP A 179 -6.37 -9.67 -11.86
N GLU A 180 -5.28 -8.94 -12.13
CA GLU A 180 -5.09 -7.59 -11.61
C GLU A 180 -6.14 -6.59 -12.13
N PHE A 181 -6.72 -6.83 -13.31
CA PHE A 181 -7.71 -5.92 -13.90
C PHE A 181 -9.09 -6.10 -13.26
N ALA A 182 -9.42 -7.34 -12.88
CA ALA A 182 -10.68 -7.68 -12.25
C ALA A 182 -10.80 -7.08 -10.84
N ILE A 183 -9.70 -6.99 -10.08
CA ILE A 183 -9.71 -6.51 -8.68
C ILE A 183 -9.56 -4.99 -8.57
N ILE A 184 -9.10 -4.32 -9.63
CA ILE A 184 -8.96 -2.86 -9.64
C ILE A 184 -10.28 -2.22 -10.02
N GLN A 185 -10.66 -1.21 -9.24
CA GLN A 185 -11.86 -0.43 -9.46
C GLN A 185 -11.49 1.04 -9.65
N SER A 186 -11.99 1.69 -10.70
CA SER A 186 -11.89 3.14 -10.84
C SER A 186 -13.03 3.82 -10.10
N GLY A 187 -12.68 4.82 -9.29
CA GLY A 187 -13.66 5.67 -8.61
C GLY A 187 -14.27 6.74 -9.52
N PRO A 188 -15.14 7.60 -8.95
CA PRO A 188 -15.73 8.73 -9.66
C PRO A 188 -14.69 9.72 -10.16
N ASP A 189 -13.63 9.92 -9.37
CA ASP A 189 -12.41 10.58 -9.80
C ASP A 189 -11.55 9.53 -10.52
N GLN A 190 -11.44 9.58 -11.85
CA GLN A 190 -10.69 8.59 -12.64
C GLN A 190 -9.22 8.42 -12.22
N ASN A 191 -8.68 9.39 -11.46
CA ASN A 191 -7.33 9.35 -10.91
C ASN A 191 -7.22 8.58 -9.59
N LEU A 192 -8.33 8.16 -8.98
CA LEU A 192 -8.39 7.33 -7.77
C LEU A 192 -8.87 5.93 -8.12
N CYS A 193 -7.95 4.98 -8.11
CA CYS A 193 -8.25 3.55 -8.21
C CYS A 193 -8.22 2.91 -6.82
N PHE A 194 -8.96 1.81 -6.66
CA PHE A 194 -9.08 1.08 -5.41
C PHE A 194 -9.00 -0.44 -5.65
N ILE A 195 -8.29 -1.15 -4.77
CA ILE A 195 -8.34 -2.60 -4.63
C ILE A 195 -8.89 -2.90 -3.23
N PRO A 196 -10.09 -3.50 -3.11
CA PRO A 196 -10.62 -3.89 -1.81
C PRO A 196 -9.89 -5.12 -1.25
N GLY A 197 -10.15 -5.45 0.01
CA GLY A 197 -9.54 -6.63 0.64
C GLY A 197 -9.94 -7.94 -0.03
N GLY A 198 -11.15 -8.02 -0.60
CA GLY A 198 -11.71 -9.23 -1.18
C GLY A 198 -12.46 -10.09 -0.15
N ASN A 199 -12.64 -11.37 -0.47
CA ASN A 199 -13.27 -12.33 0.42
C ASN A 199 -12.42 -12.58 1.68
N GLU A 200 -13.08 -12.87 2.80
CA GLU A 200 -12.39 -13.28 4.04
C GLU A 200 -11.65 -14.61 3.83
N VAL A 201 -10.47 -14.71 4.43
CA VAL A 201 -9.56 -15.85 4.31
C VAL A 201 -9.04 -16.26 5.69
N SER A 202 -8.75 -17.55 5.85
CA SER A 202 -8.24 -18.12 7.10
C SER A 202 -6.76 -17.82 7.36
N ASN A 203 -5.97 -17.61 6.30
CA ASN A 203 -4.52 -17.42 6.34
C ASN A 203 -4.02 -16.12 5.67
N PRO A 204 -4.50 -14.94 6.09
CA PRO A 204 -4.19 -13.67 5.43
C PRO A 204 -2.69 -13.32 5.41
N SER A 205 -1.97 -13.67 6.47
CA SER A 205 -0.53 -13.39 6.59
C SER A 205 0.31 -14.20 5.59
N GLU A 206 -0.07 -15.45 5.31
CA GLU A 206 0.63 -16.30 4.34
C GLU A 206 0.42 -15.78 2.92
N LEU A 207 -0.81 -15.35 2.58
CA LEU A 207 -1.11 -14.78 1.27
C LEU A 207 -0.27 -13.52 0.98
N LEU A 208 -0.08 -12.64 1.98
CA LEU A 208 0.72 -11.44 1.83
C LEU A 208 2.23 -11.71 1.72
N LEU A 209 2.71 -12.86 2.20
CA LEU A 209 4.10 -13.30 2.07
C LEU A 209 4.36 -14.13 0.80
N GLY A 210 3.31 -14.48 0.06
CA GLY A 210 3.41 -15.26 -1.17
C GLY A 210 3.99 -14.46 -2.34
N GLU A 211 4.44 -15.17 -3.37
CA GLU A 211 5.11 -14.59 -4.55
C GLU A 211 4.23 -13.67 -5.42
N ARG A 212 2.90 -13.74 -5.25
CA ARG A 212 1.95 -12.94 -6.03
C ARG A 212 1.82 -11.49 -5.54
N MET A 213 2.27 -11.18 -4.32
CA MET A 213 2.24 -9.84 -3.73
C MET A 213 3.30 -8.92 -4.35
#